data_AF-A0A087UCT0-F1
#
_entry.id   AF-A0A087UCT0-F1
#
_cell.length_a   1.000
_cell.length_b   1.000
_cell.length_c   1.000
_cell.angle_alpha   90.00
_cell.angle_beta   90.00
_cell.angle_gamma   90.00
#
_symmetry.space_group_name_H-M   'P 1'
#
loop_
_entity.id
_entity.type
_entity.pdbx_description
1 polymer ?
#
loop_
_entity_poly.entity_id
_entity_poly.type
_entity_poly.pdbx_seq_one_letter_code
_entity_poly.pdbx_strand_id
1 'polypeptide(L)'
;MIKVYVLPQKDPSILGSQPRYEVGDYVNVTCRSGPSKPAAALKWYINGKEADPAIERPYPIEDHQNGLQTSSLGLLFVVKQTDLYQGAI
;
A
#
# COMPACT_ATOMS: atom_id res chain seq x y z
N MET A 1 9.60 -23.81 20.31
CA MET A 1 9.54 -23.47 18.87
C MET A 1 10.08 -22.07 18.66
N ILE A 2 11.13 -21.92 17.84
CA ILE A 2 11.79 -20.63 17.56
C ILE A 2 11.11 -19.99 16.36
N LYS A 3 10.77 -18.70 16.46
CA LYS A 3 10.28 -17.89 15.33
C LYS A 3 11.36 -16.91 14.92
N VAL A 4 11.69 -16.90 13.63
CA VAL A 4 12.68 -15.98 13.05
C VAL A 4 11.95 -14.86 12.36
N TYR A 5 12.35 -13.63 12.65
CA TYR A 5 11.81 -12.42 12.06
C TYR A 5 12.90 -11.69 11.30
N VAL A 6 12.59 -11.26 10.08
CA VAL A 6 13.45 -10.43 9.24
C VAL A 6 12.66 -9.20 8.83
N LEU A 7 13.09 -8.04 9.31
CA LEU A 7 12.48 -6.77 8.94
C LEU A 7 12.91 -6.36 7.52
N PRO A 8 12.03 -5.69 6.76
CA PRO A 8 12.43 -5.11 5.49
C PRO A 8 13.50 -4.04 5.72
N GLN A 9 14.50 -3.98 4.84
CA GLN A 9 15.59 -3.01 4.95
C GLN A 9 15.19 -1.57 4.56
N LYS A 10 14.04 -1.42 3.91
CA LYS A 10 13.51 -0.15 3.42
C LYS A 10 12.03 -0.07 3.71
N ASP A 11 11.56 1.16 3.84
CA ASP A 11 10.13 1.46 3.88
C ASP A 11 9.42 0.95 2.63
N PRO A 12 8.11 0.64 2.72
CA PRO A 12 7.34 0.30 1.55
C PRO A 12 7.33 1.45 0.55
N SER A 13 7.34 1.12 -0.74
CA SER A 13 7.25 2.11 -1.81
C SER A 13 5.83 2.17 -2.36
N ILE A 14 5.38 3.38 -2.67
CA ILE A 14 4.13 3.61 -3.40
C ILE A 14 4.46 3.80 -4.88
N LEU A 15 3.84 2.98 -5.72
CA LEU A 15 3.98 3.00 -7.17
C LEU A 15 2.73 3.58 -7.81
N GLY A 16 2.90 4.36 -8.89
CA GLY A 16 1.78 4.95 -9.64
C GLY A 16 1.19 6.23 -9.04
N SER A 17 1.75 6.75 -7.94
CA SER A 17 1.27 7.98 -7.31
C SER A 17 1.57 9.21 -8.16
N GLN A 18 0.65 10.17 -8.15
CA GLN A 18 0.83 11.49 -8.75
C GLN A 18 1.15 12.54 -7.68
N PRO A 19 1.87 13.63 -8.03
CA PRO A 19 2.17 14.70 -7.08
C PRO A 19 0.93 15.46 -6.56
N ARG A 20 -0.18 15.38 -7.31
CA ARG A 20 -1.45 16.03 -6.98
C ARG A 20 -2.59 15.24 -7.60
N TYR A 21 -3.70 15.18 -6.88
CA TYR A 21 -4.98 14.64 -7.35
C TYR A 21 -6.09 15.69 -7.20
N GLU A 22 -7.03 15.69 -8.14
CA GLU A 22 -8.21 16.52 -8.17
C GLU A 22 -9.49 15.67 -8.16
N VAL A 23 -10.65 16.28 -7.89
CA VAL A 23 -11.93 15.56 -7.89
C VAL A 23 -12.19 14.96 -9.28
N GLY A 24 -12.51 13.67 -9.30
CA GLY A 24 -12.73 12.91 -10.53
C GLY A 24 -11.49 12.16 -11.02
N ASP A 25 -10.30 12.41 -10.46
CA ASP A 25 -9.11 11.65 -10.79
C ASP A 25 -9.21 10.20 -10.31
N TYR A 26 -8.55 9.31 -11.05
CA TYR A 26 -8.41 7.91 -10.68
C TYR A 26 -7.11 7.72 -9.90
N VAL A 27 -7.23 7.43 -8.61
CA VAL A 27 -6.11 6.94 -7.82
C VAL A 27 -5.99 5.45 -8.10
N ASN A 28 -4.89 5.05 -8.75
CA ASN A 28 -4.52 3.66 -8.96
C ASN A 28 -3.05 3.50 -8.57
N VAL A 29 -2.84 3.19 -7.30
CA VAL A 29 -1.51 3.11 -6.71
C VAL A 29 -1.30 1.77 -6.04
N THR A 30 -0.04 1.34 -5.94
CA THR A 30 0.31 0.08 -5.27
C THR A 30 1.39 0.33 -4.23
N CYS A 31 1.11 -0.05 -2.99
CA CYS A 31 2.11 -0.11 -1.93
C CYS A 31 2.81 -1.46 -2.03
N ARG A 32 4.14 -1.46 -2.11
CA ARG A 32 4.96 -2.67 -2.17
C ARG A 32 5.98 -2.68 -1.04
N SER A 33 5.99 -3.73 -0.23
CA SER A 33 6.93 -3.88 0.87
C SER A 33 8.33 -4.27 0.40
N GLY A 34 9.33 -3.98 1.22
CA GLY A 34 10.62 -4.67 1.11
C GLY A 34 10.49 -6.18 1.43
N PRO A 35 11.45 -7.02 1.01
CA PRO A 35 11.50 -8.43 1.39
C PRO A 35 11.64 -8.59 2.92
N SER A 36 10.80 -9.43 3.51
CA SER A 36 10.71 -9.62 4.97
C SER A 36 10.29 -11.05 5.32
N LYS A 37 10.36 -11.43 6.60
CA LYS A 37 9.85 -12.72 7.08
C LYS A 37 9.26 -12.56 8.49
N PRO A 38 7.97 -12.88 8.72
CA PRO A 38 6.96 -13.21 7.70
C PRO A 38 6.70 -12.02 6.76
N ALA A 39 5.96 -12.25 5.68
CA ALA A 39 5.50 -11.19 4.78
C ALA A 39 4.85 -10.03 5.56
N ALA A 40 5.17 -8.80 5.18
CA ALA A 40 4.64 -7.60 5.83
C ALA A 40 3.11 -7.50 5.65
N ALA A 41 2.41 -7.07 6.68
CA ALA A 41 1.01 -6.68 6.56
C ALA A 41 0.93 -5.22 6.10
N LEU A 42 0.22 -4.95 5.02
CA LEU A 42 0.03 -3.62 4.45
C LEU A 42 -1.40 -3.13 4.71
N LYS A 43 -1.56 -1.82 4.90
CA LYS A 43 -2.84 -1.12 5.01
C LYS A 43 -2.73 0.26 4.39
N TRP A 44 -3.82 0.75 3.82
CA TRP A 44 -3.89 2.11 3.33
C TRP A 44 -4.55 3.07 4.32
N TYR A 45 -4.00 4.28 4.39
CA TYR A 45 -4.59 5.40 5.10
C TYR A 45 -4.71 6.58 4.14
N ILE A 46 -5.90 7.16 4.03
CA ILE A 46 -6.18 8.38 3.26
C ILE A 46 -6.44 9.48 4.27
N ASN A 47 -5.59 10.52 4.29
CA ASN A 47 -5.64 11.62 5.25
C ASN A 47 -5.71 11.15 6.72
N GLY A 48 -4.93 10.13 7.07
CA GLY A 48 -4.86 9.56 8.43
C GLY A 48 -6.06 8.69 8.83
N LYS A 49 -7.04 8.47 7.94
CA LYS A 49 -8.14 7.52 8.15
C LYS A 49 -7.87 6.24 7.37
N GLU A 50 -8.13 5.10 7.99
CA GLU A 50 -8.00 3.80 7.33
C GLU A 50 -8.91 3.76 6.09
N ALA A 51 -8.37 3.29 4.97
CA ALA A 51 -9.11 3.17 3.72
C ALA A 51 -10.21 2.11 3.84
N ASP A 52 -11.29 2.27 3.07
CA ASP A 52 -12.33 1.25 2.97
C ASP A 52 -11.73 -0.01 2.28
N PRO A 53 -11.84 -1.22 2.85
CA PRO A 53 -11.40 -2.44 2.20
C PRO A 53 -11.98 -2.65 0.80
N ALA A 54 -13.15 -2.07 0.49
CA ALA A 54 -13.76 -2.14 -0.83
C ALA A 54 -12.95 -1.44 -1.94
N ILE A 55 -12.07 -0.50 -1.59
CA ILE A 55 -11.17 0.19 -2.53
C ILE A 55 -9.74 -0.36 -2.49
N GLU A 56 -9.45 -1.32 -1.61
CA GLU A 56 -8.17 -2.02 -1.57
C GLU A 56 -8.14 -3.21 -2.53
N ARG A 57 -6.97 -3.51 -3.09
CA ARG A 57 -6.75 -4.62 -4.02
C ARG A 57 -5.57 -5.47 -3.54
N PRO A 58 -5.82 -6.56 -2.80
CA PRO A 58 -4.75 -7.41 -2.31
C PRO A 58 -4.08 -8.16 -3.46
N TYR A 59 -2.75 -8.24 -3.42
CA TYR A 59 -1.97 -9.08 -4.33
C TYR A 59 -1.46 -10.33 -3.59
N PRO A 60 -1.22 -11.44 -4.31
CA PRO A 60 -0.53 -12.60 -3.75
C PRO A 60 0.85 -12.22 -3.18
N ILE A 61 1.27 -12.90 -2.13
CA ILE A 61 2.62 -12.76 -1.57
C ILE A 61 3.63 -13.27 -2.61
N GLU A 62 4.67 -12.48 -2.85
CA GLU A 62 5.81 -12.84 -3.69
C GLU A 62 6.88 -13.49 -2.81
N ASP A 63 7.16 -14.77 -3.04
CA ASP A 63 8.24 -15.50 -2.36
C ASP A 63 9.57 -15.37 -3.12
N HIS A 64 10.64 -15.06 -2.40
CA HIS A 64 12.00 -14.93 -2.94
C HIS A 64 12.81 -16.21 -2.70
N GLN A 65 13.83 -16.44 -3.53
CA GLN A 65 14.70 -17.64 -3.41
C GLN A 65 15.41 -17.76 -2.05
N ASN A 66 15.65 -16.63 -1.38
CA ASN A 66 16.23 -16.59 -0.03
C ASN A 66 15.20 -16.85 1.09
N GLY A 67 13.96 -17.17 0.74
CA GLY A 67 12.87 -17.46 1.68
C GLY A 67 12.31 -16.23 2.38
N LEU A 68 12.66 -15.01 1.93
CA LEU A 68 11.97 -13.77 2.28
C LEU A 68 10.75 -13.58 1.38
N GLN A 69 9.86 -12.68 1.80
CA GLN A 69 8.56 -12.48 1.20
C GLN A 69 8.27 -11.00 0.98
N THR A 70 7.65 -10.65 -0.14
CA THR A 70 7.17 -9.31 -0.44
C THR A 70 5.65 -9.29 -0.52
N SER A 71 5.03 -8.33 0.16
CA SER A 71 3.60 -8.06 0.08
C SER A 71 3.36 -6.85 -0.81
N SER A 72 2.24 -6.85 -1.54
CA SER A 72 1.75 -5.68 -2.26
C SER A 72 0.26 -5.47 -2.02
N LEU A 73 -0.16 -4.21 -1.92
CA LEU A 73 -1.57 -3.82 -1.74
C LEU A 73 -1.90 -2.62 -2.62
N GLY A 74 -2.83 -2.81 -3.55
CA GLY A 74 -3.34 -1.75 -4.41
C GLY A 74 -4.39 -0.90 -3.70
N LEU A 75 -4.51 0.36 -4.12
CA LEU A 75 -5.58 1.28 -3.73
C LEU A 75 -6.17 1.86 -5.01
N LEU A 76 -7.46 1.62 -5.23
CA LEU A 76 -8.17 1.99 -6.45
C LEU A 76 -9.50 2.68 -6.15
N PHE A 77 -9.56 3.99 -6.39
CA PHE A 77 -10.79 4.77 -6.24
C PHE A 77 -10.79 6.04 -7.10
N VAL A 78 -11.97 6.66 -7.22
CA VAL A 78 -12.13 7.99 -7.82
C VAL A 78 -12.18 9.01 -6.70
N VAL A 79 -11.36 10.06 -6.80
CA VAL A 79 -11.28 11.12 -5.79
C VAL A 79 -12.61 11.86 -5.68
N LYS A 80 -13.16 11.91 -4.47
CA LYS A 80 -14.34 12.69 -4.13
C LYS A 80 -13.94 13.94 -3.35
N GLN A 81 -14.84 14.92 -3.30
CA GLN A 81 -14.64 16.14 -2.52
C GLN A 81 -14.32 15.86 -1.03
N THR A 82 -14.88 14.78 -0.48
CA THR A 82 -14.66 14.34 0.92
C THR A 82 -13.25 13.81 1.18
N ASP A 83 -12.53 13.45 0.12
CA ASP A 83 -11.20 12.84 0.20
C ASP A 83 -10.10 13.91 0.13
N LEU A 84 -10.44 15.16 -0.18
CA LEU A 84 -9.49 16.27 -0.24
C LEU A 84 -9.40 16.98 1.11
N TYR A 85 -8.17 17.16 1.62
CA TYR A 85 -7.90 18.02 2.77
C TYR A 85 -7.21 19.29 2.26
N GLN A 86 -7.84 20.45 2.43
CA GLN A 86 -7.36 21.74 1.88
C GLN A 86 -7.12 21.73 0.34
N GLY A 87 -7.87 20.92 -0.41
CA GLY A 87 -7.81 20.91 -1.88
C GLY A 87 -6.69 20.07 -2.48
N ALA A 88 -6.05 19.19 -1.69
CA ALA A 88 -5.15 18.15 -2.16
C ALA A 88 -5.35 16.84 -1.36
N ILE A 89 -4.95 15.72 -1.97
CA ILE A 89 -4.62 14.45 -1.29
C ILE A 89 -3.10 14.40 -1.16
#